data_AF-A0A832FZB4-F1
#
_entry.id   AF-A0A832FZB4-F1
#
_cell.length_a   1.000
_cell.length_b   1.000
_cell.length_c   1.000
_cell.angle_alpha   90.00
_cell.angle_beta   90.00
_cell.angle_gamma   90.00
#
_symmetry.space_group_name_H-M   'P 1'
#
loop_
_entity.id
_entity.type
_entity.pdbx_description
1 polymer ?
#
loop_
_entity_poly.entity_id
_entity_poly.type
_entity_poly.pdbx_seq_one_letter_code
_entity_poly.pdbx_strand_id
1 'polypeptide(L)'
;MKDTIKLGVNIPLFVIGTLVVALGAFIGIIGIWGYFARGIISPEWIKISHGHIAWWGVLVLIASVILPSLNVKSWFKSIVLIGTVLAPLVWGVGFYLYYARDISAAMYLLPISEAVLFIILLAVALVASGFRLPFITTEEATKGRFELITNIEIPRRIFIVPTIVAILGVLVGFYIASTFRVAHKPIEPAALVQFHTHTVILSVSAVVMLLLLRILNVEDRVFNIAVGISQVALPLVFLGLLLFNIAKIHSLVWVIPAGIYYLLPIAVFLASIGLIKSKPVDIPYHPAMKTSIAFATLVLLVLIATGAYIALKWDTTPEVTVTFKQEAFPHVGPYYDPEKGYPGTAPARNTPRGLENLHYSPGSWLHVALMWLVGLTLLSASGVFTNILNKPGLLYLFAITIPLAPFFNALGRYLAWAPYLGPAAPALQIEESIFPGAPGGIGALWYAGHPLKAFNILTLVILGIALIYIISKKTEKA
;
A
#
# COMPACT_ATOMS: atom_id res chain seq x y z
N MET A 1 30.20 3.12 2.91
CA MET A 1 28.98 3.45 3.69
C MET A 1 28.75 2.29 4.64
N LYS A 2 28.30 2.50 5.88
CA LYS A 2 28.01 1.38 6.81
C LYS A 2 27.04 0.38 6.17
N ASP A 3 27.16 -0.90 6.48
CA ASP A 3 26.32 -1.97 5.90
C ASP A 3 24.89 -2.00 6.45
N THR A 4 24.65 -1.32 7.56
CA THR A 4 23.34 -1.17 8.20
C THR A 4 22.88 0.29 8.20
N ILE A 5 21.57 0.48 8.34
CA ILE A 5 20.96 1.78 8.67
C ILE A 5 20.10 1.62 9.92
N LYS A 6 20.10 2.63 10.80
CA LYS A 6 19.16 2.70 11.92
C LYS A 6 17.77 3.08 11.42
N LEU A 7 16.74 2.46 11.94
CA LEU A 7 15.36 2.87 11.72
C LEU A 7 15.01 4.06 12.62
N GLY A 8 14.16 4.93 12.09
CA GLY A 8 13.67 6.10 12.81
C GLY A 8 12.29 6.50 12.32
N VAL A 9 11.86 7.71 12.67
CA VAL A 9 10.68 8.35 12.11
C VAL A 9 10.99 9.81 11.84
N ASN A 10 10.93 10.22 10.57
CA ASN A 10 10.81 11.60 10.18
C ASN A 10 9.34 12.01 10.34
N ILE A 11 9.02 12.72 11.42
CA ILE A 11 7.63 13.00 11.82
C ILE A 11 6.87 13.77 10.73
N PRO A 12 7.42 14.85 10.13
CA PRO A 12 6.77 15.53 9.01
C PRO A 12 6.47 14.60 7.84
N LEU A 13 7.44 13.77 7.42
CA LEU A 13 7.24 12.85 6.30
C LEU A 13 6.22 11.75 6.62
N PHE A 14 6.13 11.31 7.89
CA PHE A 14 5.10 10.38 8.35
C PHE A 14 3.69 10.99 8.27
N VAL A 15 3.55 12.26 8.67
CA VAL A 15 2.29 13.02 8.51
C VAL A 15 1.95 13.16 7.04
N ILE A 16 2.92 13.53 6.20
CA ILE A 16 2.73 13.66 4.75
C ILE A 16 2.27 12.33 4.14
N GLY A 17 2.93 11.22 4.45
CA GLY A 17 2.51 9.90 4.00
C GLY A 17 1.08 9.55 4.39
N THR A 18 0.67 9.94 5.61
CA THR A 18 -0.71 9.77 6.09
C THR A 18 -1.71 10.68 5.36
N LEU A 19 -1.33 11.91 5.00
CA LEU A 19 -2.14 12.82 4.19
C LEU A 19 -2.26 12.34 2.73
N VAL A 20 -1.21 11.76 2.16
CA VAL A 20 -1.27 11.12 0.84
C VAL A 20 -2.28 9.97 0.87
N VAL A 21 -2.23 9.11 1.90
CA VAL A 21 -3.26 8.08 2.12
C VAL A 21 -4.66 8.71 2.24
N ALA A 22 -4.78 9.84 2.93
CA ALA A 22 -6.05 10.56 3.07
C ALA A 22 -6.62 11.03 1.73
N LEU A 23 -5.77 11.55 0.83
CA LEU A 23 -6.17 11.94 -0.53
C LEU A 23 -6.73 10.74 -1.30
N GLY A 24 -6.05 9.59 -1.23
CA GLY A 24 -6.55 8.34 -1.84
C GLY A 24 -7.87 7.88 -1.21
N ALA A 25 -8.00 7.95 0.12
CA ALA A 25 -9.23 7.63 0.83
C ALA A 25 -10.40 8.52 0.40
N PHE A 26 -10.16 9.82 0.31
CA PHE A 26 -11.16 10.82 -0.08
C PHE A 26 -11.69 10.59 -1.50
N ILE A 27 -10.80 10.31 -2.45
CA ILE A 27 -11.20 9.95 -3.83
C ILE A 27 -12.08 8.69 -3.82
N GLY A 28 -11.72 7.68 -3.02
CA GLY A 28 -12.53 6.48 -2.83
C GLY A 28 -13.92 6.78 -2.25
N ILE A 29 -14.00 7.66 -1.24
CA ILE A 29 -15.26 8.10 -0.62
C ILE A 29 -16.15 8.82 -1.64
N ILE A 30 -15.59 9.72 -2.47
CA ILE A 30 -16.34 10.41 -3.53
C ILE A 30 -16.99 9.40 -4.48
N GLY A 31 -16.27 8.36 -4.89
CA GLY A 31 -16.83 7.31 -5.76
C GLY A 31 -18.01 6.58 -5.13
N ILE A 32 -17.92 6.26 -3.84
CA ILE A 32 -19.00 5.57 -3.13
C ILE A 32 -20.19 6.50 -2.86
N TRP A 33 -19.93 7.76 -2.50
CA TRP A 33 -20.99 8.74 -2.24
C TRP A 33 -21.73 9.16 -3.52
N GLY A 34 -21.02 9.33 -4.64
CA GLY A 34 -21.64 9.59 -5.95
C GLY A 34 -22.58 8.45 -6.38
N TYR A 35 -22.22 7.21 -6.06
CA TYR A 35 -23.11 6.07 -6.24
C TYR A 35 -24.33 6.11 -5.33
N PHE A 36 -24.14 6.29 -4.02
CA PHE A 36 -25.23 6.23 -3.06
C PHE A 36 -26.22 7.40 -3.18
N ALA A 37 -25.72 8.63 -3.32
CA ALA A 37 -26.55 9.83 -3.35
C ALA A 37 -27.23 10.07 -4.70
N ARG A 38 -26.69 9.51 -5.79
CA ARG A 38 -27.11 9.85 -7.16
C ARG A 38 -27.28 8.65 -8.10
N GLY A 39 -27.08 7.43 -7.63
CA GLY A 39 -27.07 6.22 -8.47
C GLY A 39 -25.94 6.19 -9.51
N ILE A 40 -24.94 7.09 -9.41
CA ILE A 40 -23.89 7.23 -10.43
C ILE A 40 -22.86 6.13 -10.22
N ILE A 41 -22.69 5.28 -11.24
CA ILE A 41 -21.64 4.26 -11.25
C ILE A 41 -20.29 4.94 -11.10
N SER A 42 -19.56 4.59 -10.02
CA SER A 42 -18.21 5.12 -9.80
C SER A 42 -17.32 4.81 -11.00
N PRO A 43 -16.81 5.83 -11.71
CA PRO A 43 -15.88 5.63 -12.82
C PRO A 43 -14.68 4.78 -12.41
N GLU A 44 -14.17 3.98 -13.33
CA GLU A 44 -13.04 3.07 -13.06
C GLU A 44 -11.79 3.83 -12.64
N TRP A 45 -11.61 5.04 -13.15
CA TRP A 45 -10.52 5.92 -12.76
C TRP A 45 -10.53 6.23 -11.26
N ILE A 46 -11.70 6.38 -10.60
CA ILE A 46 -11.77 6.63 -9.14
C ILE A 46 -11.13 5.47 -8.38
N LYS A 47 -11.37 4.24 -8.85
CA LYS A 47 -10.88 3.01 -8.23
C LYS A 47 -9.37 2.90 -8.36
N ILE A 48 -8.85 3.20 -9.55
CA ILE A 48 -7.43 3.20 -9.84
C ILE A 48 -6.74 4.28 -8.99
N SER A 49 -7.25 5.51 -9.00
CA SER A 49 -6.71 6.62 -8.22
C SER A 49 -6.67 6.33 -6.71
N HIS A 50 -7.75 5.75 -6.16
CA HIS A 50 -7.81 5.35 -4.76
C HIS A 50 -6.69 4.37 -4.38
N GLY A 51 -6.52 3.29 -5.16
CA GLY A 51 -5.49 2.29 -4.89
C GLY A 51 -4.07 2.80 -5.16
N HIS A 52 -3.88 3.56 -6.23
CA HIS A 52 -2.58 4.05 -6.66
C HIS A 52 -1.99 5.06 -5.66
N ILE A 53 -2.79 6.03 -5.20
CA ILE A 53 -2.36 7.01 -4.20
C ILE A 53 -2.11 6.32 -2.84
N ALA A 54 -2.88 5.29 -2.48
CA ALA A 54 -2.61 4.53 -1.26
C ALA A 54 -1.22 3.88 -1.30
N TRP A 55 -0.81 3.33 -2.44
CA TRP A 55 0.55 2.79 -2.63
C TRP A 55 1.64 3.86 -2.58
N TRP A 56 1.39 5.06 -3.10
CA TRP A 56 2.31 6.19 -2.92
C TRP A 56 2.46 6.54 -1.45
N GLY A 57 1.35 6.54 -0.70
CA GLY A 57 1.36 6.69 0.76
C GLY A 57 2.27 5.67 1.43
N VAL A 58 2.21 4.38 1.04
CA VAL A 58 3.11 3.33 1.55
C VAL A 58 4.58 3.66 1.26
N LEU A 59 4.92 4.09 0.04
CA LEU A 59 6.29 4.45 -0.31
C LEU A 59 6.80 5.66 0.50
N VAL A 60 5.95 6.67 0.70
CA VAL A 60 6.27 7.85 1.53
C VAL A 60 6.44 7.45 3.00
N LEU A 61 5.61 6.54 3.51
CA LEU A 61 5.75 5.99 4.86
C LEU A 61 7.03 5.18 5.03
N ILE A 62 7.43 4.39 4.02
CA ILE A 62 8.74 3.69 4.02
C ILE A 62 9.88 4.71 4.06
N ALA A 63 9.82 5.75 3.21
CA ALA A 63 10.80 6.82 3.22
C ALA A 63 10.86 7.50 4.59
N SER A 64 9.72 7.71 5.25
CA SER A 64 9.64 8.32 6.60
C SER A 64 10.43 7.55 7.66
N VAL A 65 10.54 6.22 7.53
CA VAL A 65 11.21 5.40 8.55
C VAL A 65 12.70 5.15 8.29
N ILE A 66 13.16 5.35 7.06
CA ILE A 66 14.56 5.13 6.67
C ILE A 66 15.35 6.43 6.53
N LEU A 67 14.71 7.50 6.05
CA LEU A 67 15.35 8.79 5.76
C LEU A 67 16.11 9.41 6.95
N PRO A 68 15.66 9.30 8.21
CA PRO A 68 16.39 9.86 9.36
C PRO A 68 17.86 9.48 9.42
N SER A 69 18.20 8.25 9.05
CA SER A 69 19.54 7.68 9.20
C SER A 69 20.32 7.60 7.89
N LEU A 70 19.78 8.15 6.79
CA LEU A 70 20.49 8.20 5.51
C LEU A 70 21.50 9.36 5.50
N ASN A 71 22.69 9.09 4.96
CA ASN A 71 23.74 10.09 4.77
C ASN A 71 23.42 10.95 3.53
N VAL A 72 22.41 11.80 3.66
CA VAL A 72 21.96 12.73 2.62
C VAL A 72 22.08 14.17 3.10
N LYS A 73 22.26 15.09 2.14
CA LYS A 73 22.29 16.53 2.37
C LYS A 73 20.92 17.02 2.85
N SER A 74 20.92 18.04 3.70
CA SER A 74 19.70 18.63 4.27
C SER A 74 18.73 19.15 3.21
N TRP A 75 19.24 19.79 2.14
CA TRP A 75 18.40 20.26 1.04
C TRP A 75 17.65 19.12 0.35
N PHE A 76 18.26 17.94 0.23
CA PHE A 76 17.61 16.78 -0.39
C PHE A 76 16.48 16.27 0.52
N LYS A 77 16.66 16.25 1.84
CA LYS A 77 15.58 15.96 2.78
C LYS A 77 14.40 16.93 2.62
N SER A 78 14.69 18.22 2.41
CA SER A 78 13.65 19.23 2.12
C SER A 78 12.94 18.95 0.79
N ILE A 79 13.65 18.53 -0.25
CA ILE A 79 13.03 18.12 -1.52
C ILE A 79 12.15 16.89 -1.33
N VAL A 80 12.58 15.90 -0.53
CA VAL A 80 11.74 14.73 -0.24
C VAL A 80 10.44 15.18 0.43
N LEU A 81 10.51 16.05 1.44
CA LEU A 81 9.32 16.59 2.11
C LEU A 81 8.41 17.36 1.15
N ILE A 82 8.95 18.32 0.41
CA ILE A 82 8.17 19.18 -0.49
C ILE A 82 7.59 18.37 -1.66
N GLY A 83 8.40 17.54 -2.30
CA GLY A 83 8.01 16.75 -3.45
C GLY A 83 6.96 15.70 -3.12
N THR A 84 7.05 15.05 -1.96
CA THR A 84 6.05 14.05 -1.52
C THR A 84 4.71 14.67 -1.08
N VAL A 85 4.67 15.99 -0.86
CA VAL A 85 3.42 16.75 -0.70
C VAL A 85 2.90 17.23 -2.05
N LEU A 86 3.72 17.95 -2.80
CA LEU A 86 3.30 18.63 -4.01
C LEU A 86 2.92 17.66 -5.12
N ALA A 87 3.67 16.58 -5.33
CA ALA A 87 3.37 15.67 -6.44
C ALA A 87 2.00 15.00 -6.28
N PRO A 88 1.62 14.38 -5.14
CA PRO A 88 0.26 13.85 -4.96
C PRO A 88 -0.83 14.92 -5.06
N LEU A 89 -0.60 16.14 -4.55
CA LEU A 89 -1.56 17.24 -4.65
C LEU A 89 -1.76 17.70 -6.10
N VAL A 90 -0.69 17.99 -6.83
CA VAL A 90 -0.73 18.41 -8.24
C VAL A 90 -1.35 17.30 -9.09
N TRP A 91 -1.03 16.04 -8.80
CA TRP A 91 -1.68 14.90 -9.44
C TRP A 91 -3.19 14.92 -9.18
N GLY A 92 -3.62 15.03 -7.92
CA GLY A 92 -5.05 15.07 -7.55
C GLY A 92 -5.81 16.27 -8.16
N VAL A 93 -5.17 17.44 -8.22
CA VAL A 93 -5.73 18.63 -8.89
C VAL A 93 -5.82 18.42 -10.39
N GLY A 94 -4.75 17.98 -11.05
CA GLY A 94 -4.75 17.69 -12.48
C GLY A 94 -5.80 16.64 -12.83
N PHE A 95 -5.97 15.67 -11.94
CA PHE A 95 -7.00 14.64 -12.04
C PHE A 95 -8.41 15.24 -12.03
N TYR A 96 -8.73 16.08 -11.04
CA TYR A 96 -10.01 16.77 -10.93
C TYR A 96 -10.28 17.67 -12.14
N LEU A 97 -9.29 18.44 -12.57
CA LEU A 97 -9.44 19.35 -13.71
C LEU A 97 -9.70 18.59 -15.02
N TYR A 98 -9.02 17.46 -15.24
CA TYR A 98 -9.22 16.65 -16.45
C TYR A 98 -10.59 15.97 -16.44
N TYR A 99 -10.92 15.19 -15.41
CA TYR A 99 -12.11 14.34 -15.43
C TYR A 99 -13.41 15.03 -14.97
N ALA A 100 -13.33 16.06 -14.12
CA ALA A 100 -14.53 16.73 -13.58
C ALA A 100 -14.78 18.11 -14.21
N ARG A 101 -13.78 18.70 -14.86
CA ARG A 101 -13.89 20.03 -15.49
C ARG A 101 -13.57 20.01 -16.99
N ASP A 102 -13.30 18.84 -17.56
CA ASP A 102 -13.03 18.61 -18.98
C ASP A 102 -11.88 19.48 -19.54
N ILE A 103 -10.90 19.80 -18.69
CA ILE A 103 -9.72 20.57 -19.09
C ILE A 103 -8.67 19.61 -19.62
N SER A 104 -8.68 19.38 -20.94
CA SER A 104 -7.78 18.43 -21.62
C SER A 104 -6.30 18.61 -21.27
N ALA A 105 -5.81 19.86 -21.17
CA ALA A 105 -4.42 20.13 -20.83
C ALA A 105 -3.99 19.61 -19.43
N ALA A 106 -4.93 19.42 -18.51
CA ALA A 106 -4.62 18.91 -17.17
C ALA A 106 -4.11 17.46 -17.18
N MET A 107 -4.33 16.70 -18.27
CA MET A 107 -3.80 15.35 -18.42
C MET A 107 -2.26 15.29 -18.34
N TYR A 108 -1.57 16.38 -18.69
CA TYR A 108 -0.10 16.47 -18.64
C TYR A 108 0.45 16.64 -17.22
N LEU A 109 -0.38 17.03 -16.25
CA LEU A 109 0.05 17.16 -14.85
C LEU A 109 0.26 15.80 -14.17
N LEU A 110 -0.51 14.79 -14.58
CA LEU A 110 -0.47 13.44 -13.99
C LEU A 110 0.92 12.77 -14.13
N PRO A 111 1.51 12.59 -15.33
CA PRO A 111 2.77 11.87 -15.50
C PRO A 111 3.96 12.68 -14.99
N ILE A 112 3.88 14.02 -15.04
CA ILE A 112 4.93 14.90 -14.49
C ILE A 112 4.98 14.72 -12.97
N SER A 113 3.82 14.75 -12.31
CA SER A 113 3.74 14.57 -10.86
C SER A 113 4.23 13.17 -10.45
N GLU A 114 3.82 12.13 -11.18
CA GLU A 114 4.32 10.76 -11.01
C GLU A 114 5.84 10.68 -11.14
N ALA A 115 6.41 11.23 -12.22
CA ALA A 115 7.84 11.21 -12.46
C ALA A 115 8.61 11.91 -11.34
N VAL A 116 8.16 13.10 -10.93
CA VAL A 116 8.78 13.84 -9.81
C VAL A 116 8.75 13.01 -8.53
N LEU A 117 7.60 12.44 -8.17
CA LEU A 117 7.46 11.62 -6.97
C LEU A 117 8.39 10.40 -7.01
N PHE A 118 8.37 9.65 -8.11
CA PHE A 118 9.15 8.42 -8.25
C PHE A 118 10.66 8.70 -8.29
N ILE A 119 11.12 9.77 -8.95
CA ILE A 119 12.55 10.15 -8.97
C ILE A 119 13.04 10.44 -7.55
N ILE A 120 12.27 11.20 -6.77
CA ILE A 120 12.61 11.57 -5.39
C ILE A 120 12.68 10.32 -4.50
N LEU A 121 11.66 9.46 -4.55
CA LEU A 121 11.59 8.25 -3.73
C LEU A 121 12.62 7.19 -4.17
N LEU A 122 12.92 7.12 -5.48
CA LEU A 122 13.96 6.26 -6.02
C LEU A 122 15.34 6.68 -5.48
N ALA A 123 15.65 7.98 -5.49
CA ALA A 123 16.90 8.45 -4.91
C ALA A 123 17.04 8.07 -3.42
N VAL A 124 15.95 8.15 -2.65
CA VAL A 124 15.92 7.65 -1.26
C VAL A 124 16.20 6.15 -1.19
N ALA A 125 15.54 5.34 -2.03
CA ALA A 125 15.71 3.89 -2.06
C ALA A 125 17.13 3.45 -2.49
N LEU A 126 17.73 4.15 -3.45
CA LEU A 126 19.11 3.91 -3.89
C LEU A 126 20.11 4.19 -2.76
N VAL A 127 19.97 5.33 -2.07
CA VAL A 127 20.84 5.66 -0.92
C VAL A 127 20.63 4.68 0.25
N ALA A 128 19.38 4.24 0.48
CA ALA A 128 19.08 3.20 1.46
C ALA A 128 19.77 1.88 1.09
N SER A 129 19.80 1.52 -0.19
CA SER A 129 20.49 0.34 -0.73
C SER A 129 22.01 0.42 -0.68
N GLY A 130 22.60 1.59 -0.37
CA GLY A 130 24.05 1.77 -0.24
C GLY A 130 24.70 2.50 -1.41
N PHE A 131 23.93 2.92 -2.42
CA PHE A 131 24.47 3.70 -3.54
C PHE A 131 24.85 5.12 -3.09
N ARG A 132 26.04 5.55 -3.50
CA ARG A 132 26.50 6.94 -3.34
C ARG A 132 26.07 7.75 -4.55
N LEU A 133 25.24 8.76 -4.31
CA LEU A 133 24.80 9.70 -5.33
C LEU A 133 25.49 11.05 -5.03
N PRO A 134 26.60 11.40 -5.72
CA PRO A 134 27.53 12.47 -5.31
C PRO A 134 26.88 13.82 -5.00
N PHE A 135 25.84 14.16 -5.74
CA PHE A 135 25.15 15.43 -5.59
C PHE A 135 24.30 15.48 -4.32
N ILE A 136 23.72 14.35 -3.86
CA ILE A 136 22.80 14.30 -2.73
C ILE A 136 23.38 13.67 -1.45
N THR A 137 24.42 12.84 -1.54
CA THR A 137 24.97 12.13 -0.37
C THR A 137 26.02 12.95 0.37
N THR A 138 26.15 12.70 1.67
CA THR A 138 27.18 13.26 2.58
C THR A 138 27.97 12.15 3.26
N GLU A 139 29.07 12.49 3.93
CA GLU A 139 29.83 11.51 4.72
C GLU A 139 29.07 11.11 5.99
N GLU A 140 28.52 12.08 6.70
CA GLU A 140 27.70 11.88 7.90
C GLU A 140 26.23 12.24 7.68
N ALA A 141 25.33 11.55 8.39
CA ALA A 141 23.90 11.83 8.34
C ALA A 141 23.58 13.18 8.99
N THR A 142 22.96 14.08 8.23
CA THR A 142 22.44 15.34 8.78
C THR A 142 21.16 15.06 9.56
N LYS A 143 21.20 15.12 10.89
CA LYS A 143 20.00 14.88 11.71
C LYS A 143 19.04 16.06 11.61
N GLY A 144 17.81 15.81 11.18
CA GLY A 144 16.73 16.80 11.15
C GLY A 144 16.12 17.04 12.54
N ARG A 145 15.61 18.25 12.77
CA ARG A 145 14.99 18.66 14.05
C ARG A 145 13.85 17.74 14.50
N PHE A 146 13.04 17.27 13.55
CA PHE A 146 11.86 16.44 13.80
C PHE A 146 12.09 14.96 13.45
N GLU A 147 13.34 14.53 13.48
CA GLU A 147 13.73 13.14 13.21
C GLU A 147 14.08 12.43 14.52
N LEU A 148 13.37 11.32 14.75
CA LEU A 148 13.62 10.41 15.86
C LEU A 148 14.34 9.18 15.32
N ILE A 149 15.44 8.76 15.96
CA ILE A 149 16.22 7.60 15.55
C ILE A 149 16.17 6.57 16.68
N THR A 150 15.98 5.31 16.34
CA THR A 150 15.96 4.18 17.29
C THR A 150 17.27 3.39 17.23
N ASN A 151 17.44 2.43 18.14
CA ASN A 151 18.55 1.47 18.09
C ASN A 151 18.27 0.26 17.20
N ILE A 152 17.12 0.23 16.52
CA ILE A 152 16.76 -0.86 15.62
C ILE A 152 17.50 -0.66 14.30
N GLU A 153 18.40 -1.58 13.96
CA GLU A 153 19.19 -1.51 12.73
C GLU A 153 18.71 -2.50 11.69
N ILE A 154 18.75 -2.14 10.40
CA ILE A 154 18.48 -3.05 9.29
C ILE A 154 19.65 -3.09 8.31
N PRO A 155 20.00 -4.26 7.74
CA PRO A 155 20.97 -4.36 6.66
C PRO A 155 20.49 -3.63 5.41
N ARG A 156 21.37 -2.87 4.74
CA ARG A 156 21.03 -2.15 3.50
C ARG A 156 20.66 -3.06 2.34
N ARG A 157 21.21 -4.28 2.32
CA ARG A 157 20.96 -5.28 1.29
C ARG A 157 19.49 -5.65 1.13
N ILE A 158 18.64 -5.35 2.11
CA ILE A 158 17.19 -5.58 2.00
C ILE A 158 16.53 -4.69 0.94
N PHE A 159 17.15 -3.56 0.59
CA PHE A 159 16.59 -2.62 -0.38
C PHE A 159 17.05 -2.89 -1.81
N ILE A 160 18.18 -3.58 -2.02
CA ILE A 160 18.81 -3.72 -3.34
C ILE A 160 17.88 -4.38 -4.36
N VAL A 161 17.50 -5.63 -4.11
CA VAL A 161 16.67 -6.41 -5.05
C VAL A 161 15.27 -5.81 -5.21
N PRO A 162 14.56 -5.44 -4.13
CA PRO A 162 13.28 -4.74 -4.28
C PRO A 162 13.36 -3.45 -5.08
N THR A 163 14.41 -2.64 -4.89
CA THR A 163 14.59 -1.39 -5.64
C THR A 163 14.78 -1.67 -7.12
N ILE A 164 15.64 -2.63 -7.49
CA ILE A 164 15.91 -2.99 -8.90
C ILE A 164 14.62 -3.48 -9.58
N VAL A 165 13.93 -4.44 -8.96
CA VAL A 165 12.70 -5.02 -9.53
C VAL A 165 11.59 -3.97 -9.64
N ALA A 166 11.44 -3.11 -8.63
CA ALA A 166 10.47 -2.00 -8.67
C ALA A 166 10.79 -0.97 -9.77
N ILE A 167 12.06 -0.63 -10.01
CA ILE A 167 12.45 0.27 -11.12
C ILE A 167 11.96 -0.30 -12.45
N LEU A 168 12.22 -1.58 -12.71
CA LEU A 168 11.80 -2.23 -13.96
C LEU A 168 10.27 -2.18 -14.12
N GLY A 169 9.54 -2.43 -13.03
CA GLY A 169 8.10 -2.26 -12.99
C GLY A 169 7.63 -0.84 -13.29
N VAL A 170 8.22 0.17 -12.64
CA VAL A 170 7.89 1.59 -12.86
C VAL A 170 8.18 2.03 -14.29
N LEU A 171 9.30 1.59 -14.89
CA LEU A 171 9.62 1.87 -16.29
C LEU A 171 8.55 1.31 -17.24
N VAL A 172 8.08 0.08 -17.00
CA VAL A 172 6.96 -0.50 -17.75
C VAL A 172 5.67 0.30 -17.53
N GLY A 173 5.42 0.79 -16.31
CA GLY A 173 4.30 1.68 -16.02
C GLY A 173 4.33 2.98 -16.84
N PHE A 174 5.48 3.64 -16.92
CA PHE A 174 5.64 4.83 -17.77
C PHE A 174 5.51 4.51 -19.26
N TYR A 175 6.05 3.38 -19.72
CA TYR A 175 5.87 2.91 -21.09
C TYR A 175 4.37 2.74 -21.42
N ILE A 176 3.64 2.00 -20.58
CA ILE A 176 2.19 1.80 -20.71
C ILE A 176 1.46 3.14 -20.79
N ALA A 177 1.73 4.04 -19.84
CA ALA A 177 1.09 5.35 -19.77
C ALA A 177 1.38 6.21 -21.01
N SER A 178 2.61 6.17 -21.54
CA SER A 178 3.01 6.90 -22.74
C SER A 178 2.31 6.35 -23.99
N THR A 179 2.28 5.03 -24.18
CA THR A 179 1.65 4.37 -25.33
C THR A 179 0.15 4.63 -25.37
N PHE A 180 -0.54 4.50 -24.22
CA PHE A 180 -1.98 4.77 -24.14
C PHE A 180 -2.32 6.21 -24.52
N ARG A 181 -1.50 7.18 -24.12
CA ARG A 181 -1.73 8.61 -24.39
C ARG A 181 -1.42 9.00 -25.83
N VAL A 182 -0.36 8.46 -26.42
CA VAL A 182 0.08 8.82 -27.77
C VAL A 182 -0.76 8.08 -28.82
N ALA A 183 -1.02 6.79 -28.60
CA ALA A 183 -1.69 5.97 -29.60
C ALA A 183 -3.22 5.95 -29.45
N HIS A 184 -3.76 6.38 -28.31
CA HIS A 184 -5.17 6.19 -27.93
C HIS A 184 -5.66 4.74 -28.11
N LYS A 185 -4.73 3.77 -28.04
CA LYS A 185 -5.01 2.34 -28.19
C LYS A 185 -5.08 1.67 -26.81
N PRO A 186 -5.96 0.67 -26.63
CA PRO A 186 -5.93 -0.19 -25.46
C PRO A 186 -4.56 -0.82 -25.25
N ILE A 187 -4.23 -1.11 -24.00
CA ILE A 187 -2.99 -1.80 -23.65
C ILE A 187 -3.15 -3.27 -24.00
N GLU A 188 -2.35 -3.74 -24.96
CA GLU A 188 -2.31 -5.14 -25.35
C GLU A 188 -0.86 -5.66 -25.29
N PRO A 189 -0.59 -6.76 -24.55
CA PRO A 189 -1.53 -7.51 -23.71
C PRO A 189 -1.81 -6.80 -22.38
N ALA A 190 -2.99 -7.06 -21.79
CA ALA A 190 -3.34 -6.61 -20.44
C ALA A 190 -2.36 -7.10 -19.35
N ALA A 191 -1.61 -8.17 -19.64
CA ALA A 191 -0.50 -8.67 -18.82
C ALA A 191 0.63 -7.66 -18.57
N LEU A 192 0.78 -6.61 -19.40
CA LEU A 192 1.76 -5.55 -19.16
C LEU A 192 1.41 -4.77 -17.87
N VAL A 193 0.12 -4.59 -17.59
CA VAL A 193 -0.34 -3.96 -16.34
C VAL A 193 0.02 -4.84 -15.15
N GLN A 194 -0.09 -6.18 -15.27
CA GLN A 194 0.35 -7.09 -14.22
C GLN A 194 1.86 -7.04 -14.01
N PHE A 195 2.64 -6.96 -15.09
CA PHE A 195 4.08 -6.79 -15.03
C PHE A 195 4.45 -5.54 -14.22
N HIS A 196 3.87 -4.38 -14.54
CA HIS A 196 4.09 -3.15 -13.78
C HIS A 196 3.66 -3.29 -12.32
N THR A 197 2.40 -3.70 -12.09
CA THR A 197 1.81 -3.66 -10.75
C THR A 197 2.43 -4.67 -9.80
N HIS A 198 2.64 -5.92 -10.22
CA HIS A 198 3.10 -6.99 -9.33
C HIS A 198 4.60 -6.89 -9.02
N THR A 199 5.43 -6.47 -9.97
CA THR A 199 6.86 -6.22 -9.67
C THR A 199 7.03 -5.11 -8.65
N VAL A 200 6.27 -4.02 -8.75
CA VAL A 200 6.31 -2.91 -7.78
C VAL A 200 5.71 -3.33 -6.45
N ILE A 201 4.47 -3.85 -6.43
CA ILE A 201 3.74 -4.16 -5.20
C ILE A 201 4.45 -5.23 -4.38
N LEU A 202 4.93 -6.31 -5.00
CA LEU A 202 5.62 -7.37 -4.27
C LEU A 202 6.97 -6.89 -3.74
N SER A 203 7.68 -6.03 -4.47
CA SER A 203 8.93 -5.41 -3.99
C SER A 203 8.69 -4.53 -2.76
N VAL A 204 7.68 -3.66 -2.81
CA VAL A 204 7.30 -2.81 -1.68
C VAL A 204 6.85 -3.66 -0.49
N SER A 205 6.01 -4.67 -0.74
CA SER A 205 5.52 -5.59 0.27
C SER A 205 6.66 -6.37 0.93
N ALA A 206 7.68 -6.83 0.18
CA ALA A 206 8.88 -7.45 0.72
C ALA A 206 9.60 -6.54 1.73
N VAL A 207 9.80 -5.28 1.37
CA VAL A 207 10.41 -4.29 2.27
C VAL A 207 9.58 -4.13 3.54
N VAL A 208 8.26 -4.00 3.42
CA VAL A 208 7.35 -3.91 4.59
C VAL A 208 7.48 -5.15 5.48
N MET A 209 7.47 -6.36 4.92
CA MET A 209 7.60 -7.60 5.71
C MET A 209 8.95 -7.70 6.42
N LEU A 210 10.03 -7.29 5.76
CA LEU A 210 11.36 -7.27 6.39
C LEU A 210 11.45 -6.21 7.49
N LEU A 211 10.85 -5.03 7.31
CA LEU A 211 10.74 -4.03 8.38
C LEU A 211 9.96 -4.58 9.58
N LEU A 212 8.83 -5.27 9.33
CA LEU A 212 8.02 -5.91 10.36
C LEU A 212 8.81 -6.97 11.14
N LEU A 213 9.51 -7.88 10.45
CA LEU A 213 10.36 -8.88 11.11
C LEU A 213 11.42 -8.22 12.00
N ARG A 214 11.97 -7.07 11.57
CA ARG A 214 12.97 -6.38 12.39
C ARG A 214 12.36 -5.73 13.64
N ILE A 215 11.21 -5.07 13.55
CA ILE A 215 10.56 -4.49 14.74
C ILE A 215 10.05 -5.57 15.69
N LEU A 216 9.69 -6.76 15.18
CA LEU A 216 9.35 -7.93 15.98
C LEU A 216 10.57 -8.58 16.65
N ASN A 217 11.77 -8.07 16.37
CA ASN A 217 13.05 -8.49 16.95
C ASN A 217 13.31 -10.00 16.82
N VAL A 218 13.01 -10.57 15.65
CA VAL A 218 13.35 -11.97 15.34
C VAL A 218 14.86 -12.19 15.35
N GLU A 219 15.28 -13.43 15.59
CA GLU A 219 16.71 -13.78 15.55
C GLU A 219 17.34 -13.48 14.18
N ASP A 220 18.62 -13.08 14.18
CA ASP A 220 19.32 -12.65 12.97
C ASP A 220 19.40 -13.78 11.93
N ARG A 221 19.44 -15.04 12.36
CA ARG A 221 19.36 -16.21 11.46
C ARG A 221 18.04 -16.23 10.67
N VAL A 222 16.91 -16.08 11.36
CA VAL A 222 15.57 -16.04 10.73
C VAL A 222 15.48 -14.83 9.80
N PHE A 223 15.91 -13.67 10.28
CA PHE A 223 15.91 -12.45 9.49
C PHE A 223 16.72 -12.62 8.20
N ASN A 224 17.91 -13.20 8.27
CA ASN A 224 18.76 -13.43 7.11
C ASN A 224 18.15 -14.41 6.11
N ILE A 225 17.44 -15.45 6.58
CA ILE A 225 16.67 -16.36 5.71
C ILE A 225 15.56 -15.58 5.00
N ALA A 226 14.81 -14.74 5.71
CA ALA A 226 13.77 -13.89 5.11
C ALA A 226 14.34 -12.94 4.05
N VAL A 227 15.50 -12.33 4.32
CA VAL A 227 16.21 -11.52 3.30
C VAL A 227 16.53 -12.37 2.07
N GLY A 228 17.09 -13.58 2.27
CA GLY A 228 17.37 -14.52 1.17
C GLY A 228 16.12 -14.87 0.35
N ILE A 229 14.98 -15.14 1.01
CA ILE A 229 13.70 -15.38 0.33
C ILE A 229 13.35 -14.21 -0.59
N SER A 230 13.43 -12.97 -0.11
CA SER A 230 13.15 -11.79 -0.94
C SER A 230 14.10 -11.67 -2.15
N GLN A 231 15.38 -11.97 -1.94
CA GLN A 231 16.43 -11.85 -2.96
C GLN A 231 16.31 -12.90 -4.06
N VAL A 232 15.71 -14.05 -3.77
CA VAL A 232 15.46 -15.12 -4.75
C VAL A 232 14.08 -14.98 -5.37
N ALA A 233 13.03 -14.74 -4.57
CA ALA A 233 11.66 -14.75 -5.06
C ALA A 233 11.36 -13.58 -6.02
N LEU A 234 11.85 -12.38 -5.73
CA LEU A 234 11.53 -11.20 -6.56
C LEU A 234 12.11 -11.30 -7.98
N PRO A 235 13.37 -11.72 -8.19
CA PRO A 235 13.88 -11.99 -9.54
C PRO A 235 13.12 -13.10 -10.27
N LEU A 236 12.75 -14.19 -9.57
CA LEU A 236 11.97 -15.26 -10.18
C LEU A 236 10.56 -14.80 -10.57
N VAL A 237 9.91 -13.99 -9.76
CA VAL A 237 8.62 -13.36 -10.10
C VAL A 237 8.77 -12.44 -11.32
N PHE A 238 9.83 -11.62 -11.36
CA PHE A 238 10.12 -10.77 -12.51
C PHE A 238 10.30 -11.60 -13.79
N LEU A 239 11.12 -12.65 -13.75
CA LEU A 239 11.34 -13.55 -14.89
C LEU A 239 10.05 -14.28 -15.29
N GLY A 240 9.26 -14.74 -14.31
CA GLY A 240 7.97 -15.34 -14.55
C GLY A 240 7.01 -14.36 -15.24
N LEU A 241 6.93 -13.11 -14.79
CA LEU A 241 6.09 -12.08 -15.40
C LEU A 241 6.57 -11.71 -16.82
N LEU A 242 7.89 -11.74 -17.05
CA LEU A 242 8.46 -11.55 -18.38
C LEU A 242 8.06 -12.69 -19.33
N LEU A 243 8.25 -13.94 -18.90
CA LEU A 243 7.84 -15.13 -19.66
C LEU A 243 6.32 -15.15 -19.89
N PHE A 244 5.53 -14.79 -18.88
CA PHE A 244 4.09 -14.65 -18.99
C PHE A 244 3.71 -13.73 -20.14
N ASN A 245 4.32 -12.54 -20.22
CA ASN A 245 4.04 -11.57 -21.28
C ASN A 245 4.56 -12.01 -22.66
N ILE A 246 5.78 -12.53 -22.74
CA ILE A 246 6.43 -12.88 -24.02
C ILE A 246 5.85 -14.16 -24.61
N ALA A 247 5.72 -15.21 -23.79
CA ALA A 247 5.29 -16.54 -24.24
C ALA A 247 3.76 -16.70 -24.27
N LYS A 248 3.02 -15.70 -23.80
CA LYS A 248 1.54 -15.72 -23.76
C LYS A 248 0.92 -16.91 -23.02
N ILE A 249 1.62 -17.44 -22.02
CA ILE A 249 1.22 -18.64 -21.26
C ILE A 249 0.41 -18.30 -20.02
N HIS A 250 -0.14 -19.29 -19.33
CA HIS A 250 -0.93 -19.12 -18.11
C HIS A 250 -0.14 -18.42 -16.98
N SER A 251 -0.83 -17.64 -16.12
CA SER A 251 -0.21 -16.85 -15.05
C SER A 251 0.57 -17.66 -13.99
N LEU A 252 0.39 -18.99 -13.97
CA LEU A 252 1.07 -19.88 -13.04
C LEU A 252 2.60 -19.76 -13.11
N VAL A 253 3.14 -19.40 -14.28
CA VAL A 253 4.57 -19.20 -14.48
C VAL A 253 5.17 -18.15 -13.53
N TRP A 254 4.37 -17.16 -13.08
CA TRP A 254 4.83 -16.15 -12.12
C TRP A 254 4.19 -16.29 -10.74
N VAL A 255 2.97 -16.85 -10.65
CA VAL A 255 2.28 -17.10 -9.38
C VAL A 255 3.01 -18.15 -8.54
N ILE A 256 3.58 -19.20 -9.15
CA ILE A 256 4.37 -20.22 -8.43
C ILE A 256 5.63 -19.59 -7.80
N PRO A 257 6.47 -18.82 -8.53
CA PRO A 257 7.53 -18.01 -7.93
C PRO A 257 7.06 -17.06 -6.82
N ALA A 258 5.89 -16.43 -6.99
CA ALA A 258 5.30 -15.58 -5.95
C ALA A 258 4.94 -16.38 -4.69
N GLY A 259 4.66 -17.68 -4.81
CA GLY A 259 4.53 -18.63 -3.70
C GLY A 259 5.73 -18.62 -2.75
N ILE A 260 6.95 -18.51 -3.27
CA ILE A 260 8.18 -18.39 -2.45
C ILE A 260 8.17 -17.07 -1.70
N TYR A 261 7.79 -15.98 -2.37
CA TYR A 261 7.65 -14.67 -1.74
C TYR A 261 6.65 -14.69 -0.56
N TYR A 262 5.54 -15.43 -0.68
CA TYR A 262 4.51 -15.53 0.36
C TYR A 262 5.00 -16.19 1.66
N LEU A 263 6.18 -16.80 1.69
CA LEU A 263 6.84 -17.21 2.93
C LEU A 263 7.19 -16.02 3.84
N LEU A 264 7.36 -14.81 3.29
CA LEU A 264 7.62 -13.59 4.07
C LEU A 264 6.43 -13.18 4.96
N PRO A 265 5.22 -12.95 4.44
CA PRO A 265 4.07 -12.67 5.29
C PRO A 265 3.75 -13.84 6.24
N ILE A 266 4.01 -15.10 5.86
CA ILE A 266 3.89 -16.24 6.78
C ILE A 266 4.87 -16.08 7.95
N ALA A 267 6.15 -15.78 7.68
CA ALA A 267 7.15 -15.58 8.73
C ALA A 267 6.79 -14.42 9.66
N VAL A 268 6.26 -13.31 9.13
CA VAL A 268 5.76 -12.19 9.95
C VAL A 268 4.62 -12.65 10.85
N PHE A 269 3.63 -13.36 10.31
CA PHE A 269 2.50 -13.87 11.08
C PHE A 269 2.98 -14.78 12.23
N LEU A 270 3.82 -15.77 11.91
CA LEU A 270 4.36 -16.72 12.90
C LEU A 270 5.20 -16.03 13.98
N ALA A 271 6.01 -15.03 13.63
CA ALA A 271 6.75 -14.22 14.59
C ALA A 271 5.84 -13.40 15.51
N SER A 272 4.77 -12.83 14.95
CA SER A 272 3.79 -12.04 15.70
C SER A 272 2.99 -12.89 16.70
N ILE A 273 2.68 -14.14 16.39
CA ILE A 273 1.99 -15.04 17.35
C ILE A 273 2.95 -15.80 18.27
N GLY A 274 4.27 -15.63 18.11
CA GLY A 274 5.28 -16.22 18.99
C GLY A 274 5.73 -17.64 18.63
N LEU A 275 5.42 -18.14 17.43
CA LEU A 275 5.91 -19.43 16.92
C LEU A 275 7.33 -19.33 16.34
N ILE A 276 7.82 -18.13 16.06
CA ILE A 276 9.23 -17.87 15.74
C ILE A 276 9.88 -17.15 16.91
N LYS A 277 11.07 -17.61 17.28
CA LYS A 277 11.84 -17.05 18.38
C LYS A 277 12.20 -15.58 18.13
N SER A 278 11.79 -14.73 19.07
CA SER A 278 12.07 -13.29 19.10
C SER A 278 12.82 -12.92 20.38
N LYS A 279 13.78 -12.01 20.28
CA LYS A 279 14.46 -11.43 21.44
C LYS A 279 13.49 -10.48 22.17
N PRO A 280 13.55 -10.37 23.51
CA PRO A 280 12.70 -9.44 24.24
C PRO A 280 12.93 -8.01 23.78
N VAL A 281 11.85 -7.22 23.74
CA VAL A 281 11.87 -5.81 23.34
C VAL A 281 11.16 -5.01 24.41
N ASP A 282 11.83 -3.97 24.91
CA ASP A 282 11.23 -3.02 25.85
C ASP A 282 10.48 -1.93 25.07
N ILE A 283 9.29 -2.28 24.58
CA ILE A 283 8.37 -1.36 23.92
C ILE A 283 7.02 -1.41 24.67
N PRO A 284 6.47 -0.27 25.11
CA PRO A 284 5.14 -0.20 25.71
C PRO A 284 4.08 -0.86 24.82
N TYR A 285 3.20 -1.67 25.42
CA TYR A 285 2.14 -2.40 24.71
C TYR A 285 2.63 -3.25 23.53
N HIS A 286 3.90 -3.70 23.53
CA HIS A 286 4.44 -4.58 22.49
C HIS A 286 3.55 -5.81 22.21
N PRO A 287 2.93 -6.49 23.21
CA PRO A 287 1.99 -7.58 22.95
C PRO A 287 0.79 -7.16 22.08
N ALA A 288 0.21 -5.97 22.34
CA ALA A 288 -0.90 -5.46 21.53
C ALA A 288 -0.46 -5.15 20.10
N MET A 289 0.74 -4.57 19.91
CA MET A 289 1.32 -4.35 18.59
C MET A 289 1.54 -5.66 17.84
N LYS A 290 2.08 -6.69 18.50
CA LYS A 290 2.25 -8.04 17.94
C LYS A 290 0.91 -8.62 17.47
N THR A 291 -0.12 -8.58 18.31
CA THR A 291 -1.47 -9.05 17.96
C THR A 291 -2.04 -8.31 16.75
N SER A 292 -1.83 -7.00 16.70
CA SER A 292 -2.33 -6.14 15.60
C SER A 292 -1.64 -6.47 14.27
N ILE A 293 -0.32 -6.69 14.31
CA ILE A 293 0.45 -7.16 13.16
C ILE A 293 -0.01 -8.56 12.75
N ALA A 294 -0.17 -9.49 13.70
CA ALA A 294 -0.65 -10.85 13.42
C ALA A 294 -2.00 -10.82 12.70
N PHE A 295 -2.95 -10.01 13.19
CA PHE A 295 -4.26 -9.89 12.58
C PHE A 295 -4.21 -9.27 11.18
N ALA A 296 -3.48 -8.16 10.98
CA ALA A 296 -3.34 -7.55 9.66
C ALA A 296 -2.67 -8.50 8.66
N THR A 297 -1.62 -9.22 9.08
CA THR A 297 -0.93 -10.19 8.23
C THR A 297 -1.79 -11.42 7.96
N LEU A 298 -2.63 -11.87 8.91
CA LEU A 298 -3.60 -12.94 8.67
C LEU A 298 -4.58 -12.56 7.56
N VAL A 299 -5.16 -11.36 7.61
CA VAL A 299 -6.05 -10.88 6.54
C VAL A 299 -5.31 -10.82 5.21
N LEU A 300 -4.05 -10.38 5.21
CA LEU A 300 -3.21 -10.37 4.00
C LEU A 300 -3.01 -11.80 3.44
N LEU A 301 -2.77 -12.80 4.29
CA LEU A 301 -2.62 -14.20 3.86
C LEU A 301 -3.92 -14.74 3.24
N VAL A 302 -5.08 -14.36 3.76
CA VAL A 302 -6.38 -14.71 3.17
C VAL A 302 -6.55 -14.08 1.77
N LEU A 303 -6.12 -12.82 1.59
CA LEU A 303 -6.10 -12.19 0.27
C LEU A 303 -5.14 -12.92 -0.68
N ILE A 304 -3.92 -13.24 -0.24
CA ILE A 304 -2.93 -14.00 -1.02
C ILE A 304 -3.52 -15.34 -1.50
N ALA A 305 -4.16 -16.09 -0.59
CA ALA A 305 -4.81 -17.35 -0.92
C ALA A 305 -5.92 -17.17 -1.97
N THR A 306 -6.64 -16.06 -1.92
CA THR A 306 -7.66 -15.72 -2.93
C THR A 306 -7.04 -15.47 -4.30
N GLY A 307 -5.91 -14.75 -4.37
CA GLY A 307 -5.18 -14.55 -5.61
C GLY A 307 -4.68 -15.86 -6.22
N ALA A 308 -4.12 -16.75 -5.39
CA ALA A 308 -3.71 -18.09 -5.82
C ALA A 308 -4.90 -18.92 -6.34
N TYR A 309 -6.04 -18.87 -5.65
CA TYR A 309 -7.27 -19.53 -6.10
C TYR A 309 -7.75 -18.99 -7.46
N ILE A 310 -7.71 -17.67 -7.67
CA ILE A 310 -8.05 -17.07 -8.97
C ILE A 310 -7.17 -17.67 -10.07
N ALA A 311 -5.86 -17.70 -9.84
CA ALA A 311 -4.89 -18.24 -10.79
C ALA A 311 -4.98 -19.76 -11.01
N LEU A 312 -5.68 -20.51 -10.16
CA LEU A 312 -5.88 -21.95 -10.33
C LEU A 312 -7.21 -22.29 -10.98
N LYS A 313 -8.25 -21.51 -10.68
CA LYS A 313 -9.62 -21.83 -11.08
C LYS A 313 -10.03 -21.23 -12.43
N TRP A 314 -9.42 -20.13 -12.86
CA TRP A 314 -9.80 -19.44 -14.09
C TRP A 314 -8.61 -19.32 -15.05
N ASP A 315 -8.93 -19.24 -16.35
CA ASP A 315 -7.95 -18.86 -17.36
C ASP A 315 -7.47 -17.43 -17.09
N THR A 316 -6.15 -17.31 -16.97
CA THR A 316 -5.46 -16.06 -16.69
C THR A 316 -4.33 -15.83 -17.69
N THR A 317 -4.47 -16.35 -18.92
CA THR A 317 -3.59 -16.04 -20.06
C THR A 317 -3.56 -14.53 -20.36
N PRO A 318 -2.47 -13.97 -20.93
CA PRO A 318 -2.26 -12.53 -21.06
C PRO A 318 -3.33 -11.73 -21.78
N GLU A 319 -4.06 -12.36 -22.70
CA GLU A 319 -5.14 -11.76 -23.50
C GLU A 319 -6.48 -11.78 -22.74
N VAL A 320 -6.64 -12.75 -21.84
CA VAL A 320 -7.82 -12.95 -20.99
C VAL A 320 -7.61 -12.34 -19.60
N THR A 321 -6.37 -11.94 -19.26
CA THR A 321 -6.04 -11.45 -17.92
C THR A 321 -7.09 -10.45 -17.47
N VAL A 322 -7.72 -10.80 -16.35
CA VAL A 322 -8.95 -10.25 -15.76
C VAL A 322 -8.93 -8.72 -15.54
N THR A 323 -7.82 -8.09 -15.90
CA THR A 323 -7.62 -6.68 -16.17
C THR A 323 -8.04 -6.28 -17.60
N PHE A 324 -9.23 -5.66 -17.73
CA PHE A 324 -9.60 -4.74 -18.82
C PHE A 324 -9.71 -5.31 -20.24
N LYS A 325 -10.88 -5.87 -20.59
CA LYS A 325 -11.37 -5.73 -21.97
C LYS A 325 -11.89 -4.29 -22.10
N GLN A 326 -11.04 -3.37 -22.53
CA GLN A 326 -11.49 -2.05 -23.01
C GLN A 326 -12.13 -2.27 -24.38
N GLU A 327 -13.45 -2.51 -24.41
CA GLU A 327 -14.17 -2.33 -25.67
C GLU A 327 -14.19 -0.84 -26.03
N ALA A 328 -14.12 -0.57 -27.32
CA ALA A 328 -13.84 0.70 -27.97
C ALA A 328 -14.94 1.77 -27.79
N PHE A 329 -15.33 2.07 -26.55
CA PHE A 329 -16.22 3.18 -26.22
C PHE A 329 -15.45 4.31 -25.51
N PRO A 330 -15.70 5.59 -25.84
CA PRO A 330 -14.92 6.72 -25.32
C PRO A 330 -15.01 6.83 -23.80
N HIS A 331 -16.14 6.47 -23.20
CA HIS A 331 -16.34 6.34 -21.77
C HIS A 331 -17.33 5.19 -21.52
N VAL A 332 -17.21 4.54 -20.36
CA VAL A 332 -17.94 3.33 -19.93
C VAL A 332 -17.30 2.02 -20.45
N GLY A 333 -16.46 1.39 -19.62
CA GLY A 333 -16.08 -0.02 -19.79
C GLY A 333 -17.29 -0.95 -19.72
N PRO A 334 -17.17 -2.24 -20.07
CA PRO A 334 -18.29 -3.07 -20.53
C PRO A 334 -19.18 -3.65 -19.40
N TYR A 335 -19.64 -2.83 -18.46
CA TYR A 335 -20.46 -3.29 -17.33
C TYR A 335 -21.58 -2.32 -16.92
N TYR A 336 -22.16 -1.61 -17.89
CA TYR A 336 -23.52 -1.11 -17.71
C TYR A 336 -24.47 -2.21 -18.16
N ASP A 337 -25.02 -2.95 -17.20
CA ASP A 337 -26.26 -3.71 -17.40
C ASP A 337 -27.40 -2.83 -16.86
N PRO A 338 -28.12 -2.08 -17.72
CA PRO A 338 -29.23 -1.23 -17.31
C PRO A 338 -30.34 -1.97 -16.58
N GLU A 339 -30.48 -3.28 -16.79
CA GLU A 339 -31.53 -4.11 -16.17
C GLU A 339 -31.11 -4.65 -14.80
N LYS A 340 -29.80 -4.73 -14.52
CA LYS A 340 -29.25 -5.31 -13.27
C LYS A 340 -28.63 -4.29 -12.31
N GLY A 341 -28.68 -3.00 -12.63
CA GLY A 341 -28.38 -1.89 -11.71
C GLY A 341 -27.01 -2.02 -11.03
N TYR A 342 -25.96 -2.30 -11.79
CA TYR A 342 -24.70 -2.74 -11.20
C TYR A 342 -23.91 -1.60 -10.52
N PRO A 343 -23.62 -1.68 -9.20
CA PRO A 343 -22.78 -0.71 -8.51
C PRO A 343 -21.32 -0.89 -8.90
N GLY A 344 -20.70 0.14 -9.46
CA GLY A 344 -19.25 0.20 -9.59
C GLY A 344 -18.56 -0.18 -8.26
N THR A 345 -17.55 -1.06 -8.33
CA THR A 345 -16.78 -1.69 -7.23
C THR A 345 -17.40 -2.91 -6.55
N ALA A 346 -18.68 -3.24 -6.81
CA ALA A 346 -19.24 -4.51 -6.35
C ALA A 346 -18.50 -5.70 -7.02
N PRO A 347 -18.47 -6.89 -6.39
CA PRO A 347 -17.97 -8.12 -7.00
C PRO A 347 -18.91 -8.61 -8.12
N ALA A 348 -18.43 -8.75 -9.36
CA ALA A 348 -19.30 -9.19 -10.46
C ALA A 348 -19.61 -10.68 -10.26
N ARG A 349 -20.89 -11.04 -10.29
CA ARG A 349 -21.42 -12.38 -9.96
C ARG A 349 -20.57 -13.48 -10.60
N ASN A 350 -20.02 -14.41 -9.80
CA ASN A 350 -19.22 -15.55 -10.26
C ASN A 350 -18.04 -15.22 -11.19
N THR A 351 -17.54 -13.98 -11.17
CA THR A 351 -16.40 -13.58 -12.00
C THR A 351 -15.12 -13.48 -11.17
N PRO A 352 -13.94 -13.80 -11.76
CA PRO A 352 -12.66 -13.59 -11.10
C PRO A 352 -12.41 -12.11 -10.76
N ARG A 353 -13.02 -11.16 -11.50
CA ARG A 353 -12.89 -9.71 -11.27
C ARG A 353 -13.43 -9.28 -9.90
N GLY A 354 -14.49 -9.93 -9.42
CA GLY A 354 -15.05 -9.64 -8.10
C GLY A 354 -14.10 -9.98 -6.95
N LEU A 355 -13.35 -11.07 -7.10
CA LEU A 355 -12.30 -11.46 -6.16
C LEU A 355 -11.00 -10.68 -6.38
N GLU A 356 -10.70 -10.28 -7.62
CA GLU A 356 -9.54 -9.44 -7.93
C GLU A 356 -9.64 -8.06 -7.25
N ASN A 357 -10.84 -7.48 -7.16
CA ASN A 357 -11.08 -6.21 -6.45
C ASN A 357 -10.68 -6.25 -4.96
N LEU A 358 -10.56 -7.44 -4.35
CA LEU A 358 -10.02 -7.61 -3.00
C LEU A 358 -8.52 -7.30 -2.92
N HIS A 359 -7.79 -7.42 -4.02
CA HIS A 359 -6.33 -7.21 -4.07
C HIS A 359 -5.96 -5.74 -4.27
N TYR A 360 -6.85 -4.95 -4.89
CA TYR A 360 -6.58 -3.54 -5.20
C TYR A 360 -6.71 -2.63 -3.97
N SER A 361 -7.90 -2.57 -3.35
CA SER A 361 -8.16 -1.68 -2.21
C SER A 361 -7.79 -2.33 -0.85
N PRO A 362 -8.34 -3.48 -0.44
CA PRO A 362 -7.93 -4.10 0.82
C PRO A 362 -6.43 -4.39 0.91
N GLY A 363 -5.82 -4.87 -0.18
CA GLY A 363 -4.38 -5.11 -0.26
C GLY A 363 -3.54 -3.87 0.04
N SER A 364 -3.77 -2.75 -0.65
CA SER A 364 -3.05 -1.49 -0.40
C SER A 364 -3.28 -0.95 1.02
N TRP A 365 -4.52 -1.01 1.52
CA TRP A 365 -4.85 -0.54 2.87
C TRP A 365 -4.25 -1.40 3.99
N LEU A 366 -4.07 -2.70 3.78
CA LEU A 366 -3.32 -3.54 4.73
C LEU A 366 -1.86 -3.11 4.80
N HIS A 367 -1.23 -2.78 3.69
CA HIS A 367 0.16 -2.29 3.70
C HIS A 367 0.29 -0.92 4.36
N VAL A 368 -0.68 -0.03 4.17
CA VAL A 368 -0.78 1.24 4.93
C VAL A 368 -0.89 0.95 6.43
N ALA A 369 -1.80 0.07 6.84
CA ALA A 369 -1.99 -0.30 8.24
C ALA A 369 -0.69 -0.86 8.86
N LEU A 370 -0.02 -1.78 8.16
CA LEU A 370 1.26 -2.33 8.58
C LEU A 370 2.34 -1.24 8.71
N MET A 371 2.42 -0.29 7.78
CA MET A 371 3.37 0.81 7.86
C MET A 371 3.06 1.82 8.97
N TRP A 372 1.79 2.08 9.27
CA TRP A 372 1.43 2.84 10.47
C TRP A 372 1.85 2.10 11.74
N LEU A 373 1.65 0.79 11.82
CA LEU A 373 2.11 -0.01 12.97
C LEU A 373 3.63 -0.01 13.10
N VAL A 374 4.39 -0.05 11.99
CA VAL A 374 5.85 0.14 11.99
C VAL A 374 6.21 1.51 12.56
N GLY A 375 5.63 2.59 12.02
CA GLY A 375 5.91 3.95 12.48
C GLY A 375 5.58 4.15 13.96
N LEU A 376 4.42 3.67 14.42
CA LEU A 376 4.01 3.74 15.83
C LEU A 376 4.94 2.94 16.76
N THR A 377 5.40 1.77 16.32
CA THR A 377 6.39 0.97 17.07
C THR A 377 7.70 1.73 17.21
N LEU A 378 8.17 2.37 16.15
CA LEU A 378 9.40 3.17 16.17
C LEU A 378 9.24 4.44 17.03
N LEU A 379 8.12 5.14 16.95
CA LEU A 379 7.80 6.26 17.85
C LEU A 379 7.80 5.80 19.31
N SER A 380 7.21 4.65 19.60
CA SER A 380 7.21 4.06 20.94
C SER A 380 8.62 3.72 21.43
N ALA A 381 9.44 3.09 20.58
CA ALA A 381 10.84 2.77 20.86
C ALA A 381 11.71 4.03 21.07
N SER A 382 11.34 5.17 20.47
CA SER A 382 11.99 6.47 20.73
C SER A 382 11.48 7.16 22.01
N GLY A 383 10.62 6.52 22.80
CA GLY A 383 10.08 7.08 24.04
C GLY A 383 8.98 8.13 23.83
N VAL A 384 8.37 8.21 22.65
CA VAL A 384 7.34 9.23 22.36
C VAL A 384 6.14 9.07 23.29
N PHE A 385 5.61 7.86 23.43
CA PHE A 385 4.38 7.63 24.18
C PHE A 385 4.58 7.64 25.69
N THR A 386 5.79 7.35 26.18
CA THR A 386 6.14 7.33 27.61
C THR A 386 6.73 8.66 28.10
N ASN A 387 7.68 9.24 27.35
CA ASN A 387 8.48 10.38 27.82
C ASN A 387 8.05 11.72 27.21
N ILE A 388 7.55 11.73 25.96
CA ILE A 388 7.18 12.98 25.28
C ILE A 388 5.71 13.31 25.53
N LEU A 389 4.81 12.36 25.27
CA LEU A 389 3.37 12.53 25.41
C LEU A 389 2.86 12.13 26.80
N ASN A 390 3.55 11.19 27.47
CA ASN A 390 3.09 10.55 28.71
C ASN A 390 1.65 10.00 28.58
N LYS A 391 1.34 9.38 27.44
CA LYS A 391 0.02 8.80 27.11
C LYS A 391 0.19 7.45 26.43
N PRO A 392 0.69 6.42 27.14
CA PRO A 392 0.98 5.13 26.53
C PRO A 392 -0.31 4.43 26.06
N GLY A 393 -1.47 4.68 26.68
CA GLY A 393 -2.76 4.13 26.25
C GLY A 393 -3.21 4.55 24.84
N LEU A 394 -2.68 5.67 24.31
CA LEU A 394 -2.95 6.08 22.93
C LEU A 394 -2.40 5.07 21.92
N LEU A 395 -1.27 4.43 22.22
CA LEU A 395 -0.69 3.38 21.39
C LEU A 395 -1.61 2.15 21.32
N TYR A 396 -2.25 1.79 22.43
CA TYR A 396 -3.19 0.68 22.49
C TYR A 396 -4.44 0.92 21.64
N LEU A 397 -4.97 2.14 21.66
CA LEU A 397 -6.09 2.54 20.79
C LEU A 397 -5.74 2.32 19.32
N PHE A 398 -4.57 2.80 18.88
CA PHE A 398 -4.11 2.61 17.50
C PHE A 398 -3.87 1.14 17.15
N ALA A 399 -3.30 0.36 18.07
CA ALA A 399 -3.10 -1.07 17.88
C ALA A 399 -4.44 -1.76 17.54
N ILE A 400 -5.54 -1.39 18.21
CA ILE A 400 -6.86 -1.95 17.92
C ILE A 400 -7.45 -1.40 16.61
N THR A 401 -7.47 -0.08 16.42
CA THR A 401 -8.29 0.53 15.35
C THR A 401 -7.66 0.42 13.97
N ILE A 402 -6.34 0.41 13.86
CA ILE A 402 -5.60 0.32 12.59
C ILE A 402 -5.90 -0.97 11.82
N PRO A 403 -5.76 -2.17 12.41
CA PRO A 403 -6.00 -3.43 11.69
C PRO A 403 -7.48 -3.66 11.33
N LEU A 404 -8.42 -3.11 12.11
CA LEU A 404 -9.85 -3.26 11.84
C LEU A 404 -10.30 -2.54 10.57
N ALA A 405 -9.72 -1.38 10.25
CA ALA A 405 -10.09 -0.59 9.09
C ALA A 405 -9.95 -1.35 7.74
N PRO A 406 -8.79 -1.96 7.40
CA PRO A 406 -8.68 -2.80 6.21
C PRO A 406 -9.42 -4.13 6.33
N PHE A 407 -9.58 -4.69 7.53
CA PHE A 407 -10.38 -5.91 7.74
C PHE A 407 -11.84 -5.71 7.35
N PHE A 408 -12.50 -4.67 7.85
CA PHE A 408 -13.89 -4.39 7.48
C PHE A 408 -14.06 -4.05 5.99
N ASN A 409 -13.03 -3.47 5.35
CA ASN A 409 -13.00 -3.30 3.90
C ASN A 409 -12.91 -4.64 3.15
N ALA A 410 -12.08 -5.58 3.61
CA ALA A 410 -11.98 -6.93 3.04
C ALA A 410 -13.26 -7.72 3.29
N LEU A 411 -13.75 -7.75 4.53
CA LEU A 411 -14.97 -8.44 4.95
C LEU A 411 -16.17 -7.95 4.14
N GLY A 412 -16.35 -6.63 4.00
CA GLY A 412 -17.46 -6.10 3.23
C GLY A 412 -17.47 -6.55 1.76
N ARG A 413 -16.28 -6.68 1.16
CA ARG A 413 -16.13 -7.20 -0.22
C ARG A 413 -16.35 -8.72 -0.30
N TYR A 414 -15.90 -9.48 0.69
CA TYR A 414 -16.20 -10.91 0.78
C TYR A 414 -17.70 -11.16 0.98
N LEU A 415 -18.35 -10.44 1.90
CA LEU A 415 -19.78 -10.54 2.15
C LEU A 415 -20.62 -10.09 0.94
N ALA A 416 -20.13 -9.12 0.16
CA ALA A 416 -20.76 -8.76 -1.12
C ALA A 416 -20.62 -9.87 -2.18
N TRP A 417 -19.65 -10.77 -2.03
CA TRP A 417 -19.40 -11.91 -2.92
C TRP A 417 -20.02 -13.24 -2.40
N ALA A 418 -20.19 -13.40 -1.09
CA ALA A 418 -20.55 -14.65 -0.42
C ALA A 418 -21.95 -15.25 -0.73
N PRO A 419 -23.03 -14.47 -0.96
CA PRO A 419 -24.35 -15.01 -1.33
C PRO A 419 -24.36 -15.86 -2.61
N TYR A 420 -23.26 -15.92 -3.34
CA TYR A 420 -23.11 -16.59 -4.62
C TYR A 420 -22.29 -17.90 -4.55
N LEU A 421 -21.93 -18.36 -3.34
CA LEU A 421 -21.18 -19.61 -3.09
C LEU A 421 -22.00 -20.91 -3.20
N GLY A 422 -23.15 -20.90 -3.89
CA GLY A 422 -24.00 -22.07 -4.14
C GLY A 422 -25.19 -22.22 -3.20
N PRO A 423 -26.05 -23.23 -3.41
CA PRO A 423 -27.35 -23.39 -2.74
C PRO A 423 -27.28 -23.64 -1.22
N ALA A 424 -26.08 -23.77 -0.65
CA ALA A 424 -25.83 -23.99 0.78
C ALA A 424 -25.67 -22.71 1.61
N ALA A 425 -25.79 -21.51 1.00
CA ALA A 425 -25.80 -20.23 1.73
C ALA A 425 -27.18 -19.52 1.77
N PRO A 426 -28.32 -20.20 2.00
CA PRO A 426 -29.64 -19.56 2.07
C PRO A 426 -29.76 -18.60 3.27
N ALA A 427 -28.97 -18.78 4.32
CA ALA A 427 -28.97 -17.91 5.50
C ALA A 427 -28.33 -16.51 5.28
N LEU A 428 -27.65 -16.29 4.14
CA LEU A 428 -27.06 -15.00 3.75
C LEU A 428 -27.78 -14.34 2.56
N GLN A 429 -28.84 -14.96 2.05
CA GLN A 429 -29.83 -14.28 1.22
C GLN A 429 -30.69 -13.41 2.14
N ILE A 430 -30.09 -12.33 2.62
CA ILE A 430 -30.84 -11.30 3.34
C ILE A 430 -31.82 -10.73 2.30
N GLU A 431 -33.11 -11.00 2.48
CA GLU A 431 -34.16 -10.31 1.73
C GLU A 431 -33.86 -8.82 1.72
N GLU A 432 -33.89 -8.20 0.53
CA GLU A 432 -33.64 -6.78 0.30
C GLU A 432 -34.57 -5.85 1.11
N SER A 433 -35.53 -6.41 1.85
CA SER A 433 -36.64 -5.73 2.53
C SER A 433 -36.33 -5.23 3.95
N ILE A 434 -35.24 -5.67 4.61
CA ILE A 434 -35.03 -5.37 6.05
C ILE A 434 -34.18 -4.10 6.27
N PHE A 435 -33.41 -3.65 5.26
CA PHE A 435 -32.80 -2.32 5.22
C PHE A 435 -32.89 -1.78 3.79
N PRO A 436 -33.66 -0.70 3.50
CA PRO A 436 -33.80 -0.16 2.15
C PRO A 436 -32.51 0.50 1.59
N GLY A 437 -31.34 0.19 2.14
CA GLY A 437 -30.07 0.76 1.70
C GLY A 437 -28.83 0.21 2.39
N ALA A 438 -28.53 -1.09 2.22
CA ALA A 438 -27.17 -1.61 1.99
C ALA A 438 -27.16 -3.15 2.14
N PRO A 439 -27.08 -3.94 1.05
CA PRO A 439 -26.89 -5.38 1.16
C PRO A 439 -25.62 -5.68 1.96
N GLY A 440 -25.69 -6.66 2.87
CA GLY A 440 -24.85 -6.87 4.07
C GLY A 440 -23.32 -6.86 3.92
N GLY A 441 -22.76 -6.76 2.72
CA GLY A 441 -21.33 -6.47 2.49
C GLY A 441 -20.97 -4.99 2.40
N ILE A 442 -21.84 -4.16 1.82
CA ILE A 442 -21.61 -2.71 1.73
C ILE A 442 -21.66 -2.07 3.12
N GLY A 443 -22.51 -2.58 4.01
CA GLY A 443 -22.63 -2.11 5.39
C GLY A 443 -21.34 -2.23 6.20
N ALA A 444 -20.63 -3.36 6.15
CA ALA A 444 -19.36 -3.52 6.88
C ALA A 444 -18.28 -2.53 6.37
N LEU A 445 -18.22 -2.32 5.06
CA LEU A 445 -17.30 -1.37 4.45
C LEU A 445 -17.66 0.09 4.79
N TRP A 446 -18.95 0.41 4.88
CA TRP A 446 -19.49 1.74 5.06
C TRP A 446 -19.56 2.19 6.52
N TYR A 447 -20.12 1.37 7.39
CA TYR A 447 -20.34 1.73 8.80
C TYR A 447 -19.12 1.48 9.69
N ALA A 448 -18.18 0.65 9.25
CA ALA A 448 -16.98 0.35 10.02
C ALA A 448 -15.69 0.68 9.25
N GLY A 449 -15.51 0.13 8.05
CA GLY A 449 -14.26 0.26 7.29
C GLY A 449 -13.84 1.71 7.03
N HIS A 450 -14.70 2.51 6.38
CA HIS A 450 -14.39 3.91 6.04
C HIS A 450 -14.30 4.84 7.26
N PRO A 451 -15.23 4.78 8.23
CA PRO A 451 -15.12 5.55 9.47
C PRO A 451 -13.82 5.27 10.23
N LEU A 452 -13.40 4.00 10.35
CA LEU A 452 -12.14 3.66 11.01
C LEU A 452 -10.92 4.16 10.23
N LYS A 453 -10.94 4.12 8.88
CA LYS A 453 -9.88 4.75 8.07
C LYS A 453 -9.78 6.25 8.35
N ALA A 454 -10.92 6.96 8.31
CA ALA A 454 -10.97 8.39 8.56
C ALA A 454 -10.50 8.73 9.98
N PHE A 455 -10.97 7.97 10.98
CA PHE A 455 -10.54 8.09 12.36
C PHE A 455 -9.02 7.94 12.49
N ASN A 456 -8.44 6.86 11.97
CA ASN A 456 -6.99 6.60 12.04
C ASN A 456 -6.18 7.69 11.31
N ILE A 457 -6.61 8.13 10.12
CA ILE A 457 -5.96 9.22 9.38
C ILE A 457 -5.93 10.50 10.23
N LEU A 458 -7.10 10.95 10.69
CA LEU A 458 -7.24 12.22 11.39
C LEU A 458 -6.43 12.21 12.69
N THR A 459 -6.53 11.13 13.46
CA THR A 459 -5.84 11.01 14.75
C THR A 459 -4.32 10.89 14.59
N LEU A 460 -3.82 10.18 13.57
CA LEU A 460 -2.38 10.11 13.28
C LEU A 460 -1.82 11.44 12.76
N VAL A 461 -2.59 12.20 11.97
CA VAL A 461 -2.20 13.56 11.53
C VAL A 461 -2.15 14.51 12.73
N ILE A 462 -3.18 14.50 13.58
CA ILE A 462 -3.23 15.32 14.81
C ILE A 462 -2.06 14.96 15.73
N LEU A 463 -1.78 13.67 15.92
CA LEU A 463 -0.64 13.19 16.69
C LEU A 463 0.67 13.77 16.14
N GLY A 464 0.91 13.64 14.84
CA GLY A 464 2.14 14.12 14.22
C GLY A 464 2.31 15.64 14.31
N ILE A 465 1.24 16.42 14.10
CA ILE A 465 1.26 17.88 14.28
C ILE A 465 1.53 18.25 15.74
N ALA A 466 0.89 17.58 16.69
CA ALA A 466 1.12 17.80 18.11
C ALA A 466 2.57 17.49 18.50
N LEU A 467 3.16 16.43 17.95
CA LEU A 467 4.57 16.10 18.16
C LEU A 467 5.51 17.17 17.60
N ILE A 468 5.26 17.66 16.38
CA ILE A 468 6.02 18.77 15.79
C ILE A 468 5.97 20.00 16.71
N TYR A 469 4.77 20.35 17.19
CA TYR A 469 4.58 21.49 18.10
C TYR A 469 5.34 21.31 19.42
N ILE A 470 5.20 20.16 20.09
CA ILE A 470 5.84 19.87 21.39
C ILE A 470 7.36 19.88 21.24
N ILE A 471 7.90 19.22 20.20
CA ILE A 471 9.34 19.19 19.93
C ILE A 471 9.84 20.61 19.65
N SER A 472 9.10 21.41 18.89
CA SER A 472 9.47 22.80 18.61
C SER A 472 9.60 23.62 19.89
N LYS A 473 8.63 23.51 20.80
CA LYS A 473 8.61 24.24 22.07
C LYS A 473 9.69 23.79 23.06
N LYS A 474 10.07 22.51 23.06
CA LYS A 474 11.17 22.01 23.88
C LYS A 474 12.54 22.54 23.43
N THR A 475 12.72 22.81 22.13
CA THR A 475 13.98 23.37 21.61
C THR A 475 14.13 24.88 21.84
N GLU A 476 13.03 25.63 21.99
CA GLU A 476 13.08 27.08 22.27
C GLU A 476 13.47 27.40 23.72
N LYS A 477 13.38 26.41 24.61
CA LYS A 477 13.65 26.55 26.06
C LYS A 477 15.01 25.99 26.50
N ALA A 478 15.78 25.41 25.58
CA ALA A 478 17.12 24.89 25.79
C ALA A 478 18.10 25.73 24.97
#